data_AF-A0A6L4Z220-F1
#
_entry.id   AF-A0A6L4Z220-F1
#
_cell.length_a   1.000
_cell.length_b   1.000
_cell.length_c   1.000
_cell.angle_alpha   90.00
_cell.angle_beta   90.00
_cell.angle_gamma   90.00
#
_symmetry.space_group_name_H-M   'P 1'
#
loop_
_entity.id
_entity.type
_entity.pdbx_description
1 polymer ?
#
loop_
_entity_poly.entity_id
_entity_poly.type
_entity_poly.pdbx_seq_one_letter_code
_entity_poly.pdbx_strand_id
1 'polypeptide(L)'
;MSERPRTRQELYERIRQTSKEEFILEEMIRFGFWPAEGELPQDPADEIRRRGEIGRQLSELRTQERNLGNEEKMLKELRKRRMEESKRKRQETKERRERERKERTEAWKEKKKQDIIYLGEGVSAGLNNKEPNEERLKSHNLPKYSTALEIATAMNISIGALRFLAFSRKTSTKTHYVRFKIPKKTGGERTISAPMPRLKAAQNWI
;
A
#
# COMPACT_ATOMS: atom_id res chain seq x y z
N MET A 1 -27.27 21.63 -79.02
CA MET A 1 -26.01 21.66 -78.24
C MET A 1 -26.33 22.28 -76.89
N SER A 2 -26.16 21.52 -75.80
CA SER A 2 -26.66 21.92 -74.49
C SER A 2 -25.64 22.81 -73.75
N GLU A 3 -26.08 23.95 -73.20
CA GLU A 3 -25.20 24.90 -72.50
C GLU A 3 -24.80 24.41 -71.10
N ARG A 4 -23.61 24.80 -70.62
CA ARG A 4 -23.08 24.38 -69.30
C ARG A 4 -23.80 25.16 -68.19
N PRO A 5 -24.37 24.50 -67.16
CA PRO A 5 -24.95 25.21 -66.03
C PRO A 5 -23.88 26.07 -65.35
N ARG A 6 -24.18 27.34 -65.09
CA ARG A 6 -23.23 28.33 -64.59
C ARG A 6 -23.17 28.33 -63.06
N THR A 7 -24.21 27.82 -62.39
CA THR A 7 -24.27 27.71 -60.93
C THR A 7 -24.67 26.31 -60.44
N ARG A 8 -24.33 25.99 -59.18
CA ARG A 8 -24.64 24.69 -58.57
C ARG A 8 -26.15 24.46 -58.40
N GLN A 9 -26.93 25.53 -58.26
CA GLN A 9 -28.39 25.46 -58.16
C GLN A 9 -29.02 25.08 -59.51
N GLU A 10 -28.58 25.70 -60.61
CA GLU A 10 -29.00 25.34 -61.98
C GLU A 10 -28.67 23.88 -62.32
N LEU A 11 -27.53 23.37 -61.84
CA LEU A 11 -27.16 21.96 -61.97
C LEU A 11 -28.19 21.04 -61.30
N TYR A 12 -28.59 21.36 -60.07
CA TYR A 12 -29.58 20.55 -59.35
C TYR A 12 -31.00 20.67 -59.94
N GLU A 13 -31.39 21.86 -60.41
CA GLU A 13 -32.68 22.04 -61.10
C GLU A 13 -32.72 21.25 -62.41
N ARG A 14 -31.62 21.23 -63.16
CA ARG A 14 -31.53 20.45 -64.40
C ARG A 14 -31.55 18.95 -64.12
N ILE A 15 -30.80 18.47 -63.12
CA ILE A 15 -30.86 17.07 -62.65
C ILE A 15 -32.25 16.69 -62.12
N ARG A 16 -33.06 17.66 -61.70
CA ARG A 16 -34.44 17.44 -61.23
C ARG A 16 -35.45 17.43 -62.38
N GLN A 17 -35.18 18.15 -63.46
CA GLN A 17 -35.99 18.16 -64.69
C GLN A 17 -35.70 16.96 -65.60
N THR A 18 -34.44 16.51 -65.65
CA THR A 18 -34.02 15.24 -66.25
C THR A 18 -33.76 14.19 -65.17
N SER A 19 -33.06 13.10 -65.47
CA SER A 19 -32.46 12.21 -64.47
C SER A 19 -30.97 12.50 -64.28
N LYS A 20 -30.43 12.10 -63.12
CA LYS A 20 -28.98 12.21 -62.83
C LYS A 20 -28.14 11.46 -63.87
N GLU A 21 -28.62 10.32 -64.34
CA GLU A 21 -27.91 9.46 -65.30
C GLU A 21 -27.93 10.08 -66.70
N GLU A 22 -29.06 10.62 -67.13
CA GLU A 22 -29.22 11.32 -68.40
C GLU A 22 -28.41 12.62 -68.46
N PHE A 23 -28.31 13.35 -67.35
CA PHE A 23 -27.42 14.50 -67.24
C PHE A 23 -25.93 14.11 -67.35
N ILE A 24 -25.52 12.99 -66.74
CA ILE A 24 -24.15 12.47 -66.84
C ILE A 24 -23.86 12.03 -68.27
N LEU A 25 -24.82 11.37 -68.94
CA LEU A 25 -24.71 10.95 -70.34
C LEU A 25 -24.49 12.16 -71.26
N GLU A 26 -25.32 13.20 -71.15
CA GLU A 26 -25.19 14.43 -71.95
C GLU A 26 -23.81 15.09 -71.78
N GLU A 27 -23.33 15.20 -70.54
CA GLU A 27 -22.02 15.83 -70.27
C GLU A 27 -20.85 14.95 -70.73
N MET A 28 -20.92 13.62 -70.58
CA MET A 28 -19.89 12.71 -71.08
C MET A 28 -19.80 12.70 -72.61
N ILE A 29 -20.94 12.78 -73.32
CA ILE A 29 -20.97 12.95 -74.79
C ILE A 29 -20.40 14.31 -75.18
N ARG A 30 -20.79 15.39 -74.47
CA ARG A 30 -20.31 16.75 -74.74
C ARG A 30 -18.79 16.89 -74.57
N PHE A 31 -18.22 16.25 -73.56
CA PHE A 31 -16.77 16.24 -73.35
C PHE A 31 -16.03 15.26 -74.28
N GLY A 32 -16.75 14.55 -75.15
CA GLY A 32 -16.17 13.62 -76.13
C GLY A 32 -15.69 12.30 -75.53
N PHE A 33 -16.06 11.98 -74.29
CA PHE A 33 -15.73 10.71 -73.64
C PHE A 33 -16.59 9.55 -74.16
N TRP A 34 -17.81 9.86 -74.60
CA TRP A 34 -18.72 8.88 -75.21
C TRP A 34 -19.19 9.33 -76.60
N PRO A 35 -19.37 8.37 -77.54
CA PRO A 35 -19.90 8.68 -78.86
C PRO A 35 -21.36 9.13 -78.78
N ALA A 36 -21.78 10.05 -79.67
CA ALA A 36 -23.14 10.56 -79.72
C ALA A 36 -24.17 9.54 -80.24
N GLU A 37 -23.71 8.55 -81.03
CA GLU A 37 -24.51 7.44 -81.55
C GLU A 37 -23.67 6.14 -81.49
N GLY A 38 -24.24 5.06 -80.93
CA GLY A 38 -23.59 3.76 -80.75
C GLY A 38 -24.02 3.04 -79.45
N GLU A 39 -23.60 1.79 -79.26
CA GLU A 39 -23.77 1.10 -77.97
C GLU A 39 -22.96 1.86 -76.91
N LEU A 40 -23.63 2.36 -75.86
CA LEU A 40 -22.96 2.90 -74.69
C LEU A 40 -21.98 1.81 -74.19
N PRO A 41 -20.71 2.14 -73.91
CA PRO A 41 -19.84 1.22 -73.20
C PRO A 41 -20.57 0.75 -71.94
N GLN A 42 -20.69 -0.57 -71.74
CA GLN A 42 -21.44 -1.12 -70.60
C GLN A 42 -20.96 -0.42 -69.32
N ASP A 43 -21.85 0.35 -68.70
CA ASP A 43 -21.65 0.92 -67.39
C ASP A 43 -21.83 -0.24 -66.40
N PRO A 44 -20.75 -0.84 -65.88
CA PRO A 44 -20.92 -2.04 -65.10
C PRO A 44 -21.33 -1.51 -63.74
N ALA A 45 -22.64 -1.53 -63.47
CA ALA A 45 -23.17 -1.37 -62.13
C ALA A 45 -22.37 -2.25 -61.14
N ASP A 46 -21.85 -3.38 -61.62
CA ASP A 46 -20.92 -4.27 -60.93
C ASP A 46 -19.54 -3.66 -60.66
N GLU A 47 -18.96 -2.86 -61.55
CA GLU A 47 -17.71 -2.12 -61.29
C GLU A 47 -17.92 -0.99 -60.27
N ILE A 48 -19.05 -0.29 -60.31
CA ILE A 48 -19.39 0.74 -59.31
C ILE A 48 -19.61 0.09 -57.93
N ARG A 49 -20.36 -1.03 -57.88
CA ARG A 49 -20.54 -1.84 -56.65
C ARG A 49 -19.19 -2.32 -56.13
N ARG A 50 -18.35 -2.88 -57.00
CA ARG A 50 -17.01 -3.38 -56.65
C ARG A 50 -16.11 -2.25 -56.15
N ARG A 51 -16.15 -1.06 -56.75
CA ARG A 51 -15.42 0.12 -56.28
C ARG A 51 -15.92 0.59 -54.92
N GLY A 52 -17.23 0.55 -54.69
CA GLY A 52 -17.85 0.86 -53.41
C GLY A 52 -17.49 -0.15 -52.32
N GLU A 53 -17.51 -1.45 -52.64
CA GLU A 53 -17.08 -2.54 -51.76
C GLU A 53 -15.60 -2.41 -51.39
N ILE A 54 -14.73 -2.21 -52.39
CA ILE A 54 -13.31 -1.95 -52.18
C ILE A 54 -13.12 -0.69 -51.31
N GLY A 55 -13.90 0.36 -51.53
CA GLY A 55 -13.86 1.58 -50.72
C GLY A 55 -14.26 1.35 -49.26
N ARG A 56 -15.30 0.53 -49.00
CA ARG A 56 -15.69 0.12 -47.63
C ARG A 56 -14.62 -0.73 -46.97
N GLN A 57 -14.07 -1.71 -47.69
CA GLN A 57 -12.97 -2.54 -47.20
C GLN A 57 -11.73 -1.69 -46.87
N LEU A 58 -11.39 -0.70 -47.71
CA LEU A 58 -10.31 0.25 -47.45
C LEU A 58 -10.58 1.11 -46.20
N SER A 59 -11.82 1.56 -46.02
CA SER A 59 -12.24 2.29 -44.82
C SER A 59 -12.11 1.43 -43.57
N GLU A 60 -12.59 0.20 -43.61
CA GLU A 60 -12.48 -0.77 -42.51
C GLU A 60 -11.02 -1.05 -42.17
N LEU A 61 -10.18 -1.36 -43.17
CA LEU A 61 -8.75 -1.59 -42.97
C LEU A 61 -8.03 -0.36 -42.40
N ARG A 62 -8.34 0.85 -42.87
CA ARG A 62 -7.80 2.10 -42.30
C ARG A 62 -8.23 2.33 -40.86
N THR A 63 -9.47 1.98 -40.49
CA THR A 63 -9.92 2.10 -39.08
C THR A 63 -9.22 1.07 -38.18
N GLN A 64 -9.03 -0.16 -38.66
CA GLN A 64 -8.26 -1.18 -37.96
C GLN A 64 -6.79 -0.75 -37.80
N GLU A 65 -6.17 -0.21 -38.86
CA GLU A 65 -4.81 0.33 -38.83
C GLU A 65 -4.69 1.52 -37.88
N ARG A 66 -5.67 2.43 -37.83
CA ARG A 66 -5.70 3.54 -36.85
C ARG A 66 -5.81 3.03 -35.41
N ASN A 67 -6.57 1.97 -35.19
CA ASN A 67 -6.68 1.33 -33.88
C ASN A 67 -5.39 0.64 -33.46
N LEU A 68 -4.69 0.00 -34.41
CA LEU A 68 -3.36 -0.59 -34.21
C LEU A 68 -2.27 0.48 -34.04
N GLY A 69 -2.31 1.58 -34.79
CA GLY A 69 -1.41 2.74 -34.63
C GLY A 69 -1.63 3.50 -33.32
N ASN A 70 -2.71 3.21 -32.59
CA ASN A 70 -2.89 3.62 -31.21
C ASN A 70 -2.24 2.63 -30.22
N GLU A 71 -1.39 1.69 -30.66
CA GLU A 71 -0.63 0.78 -29.80
C GLU A 71 0.13 1.54 -28.71
N GLU A 72 0.76 2.67 -29.06
CA GLU A 72 1.43 3.53 -28.08
C GLU A 72 0.47 4.08 -27.01
N LYS A 73 -0.77 4.42 -27.39
CA LYS A 73 -1.79 4.88 -26.44
C LYS A 73 -2.28 3.73 -25.57
N MET A 74 -2.52 2.55 -26.15
CA MET A 74 -2.90 1.35 -25.41
C MET A 74 -1.82 0.94 -24.40
N LEU A 75 -0.54 0.97 -24.81
CA LEU A 75 0.61 0.73 -23.94
C LEU A 75 0.71 1.77 -22.81
N LYS A 76 0.46 3.05 -23.12
CA LYS A 76 0.44 4.13 -22.12
C LYS A 76 -0.68 3.92 -21.10
N GLU A 77 -1.87 3.52 -21.54
CA GLU A 77 -2.99 3.20 -20.66
C GLU A 77 -2.69 1.98 -19.78
N LEU A 78 -2.12 0.91 -20.34
CA LEU A 78 -1.70 -0.26 -19.56
C LEU A 78 -0.63 0.09 -18.52
N ARG A 79 0.36 0.91 -18.89
CA ARG A 79 1.39 1.42 -17.94
C ARG A 79 0.76 2.26 -16.84
N LYS A 80 -0.22 3.11 -17.18
CA LYS A 80 -0.98 3.92 -16.21
C LYS A 80 -1.75 3.04 -15.23
N ARG A 81 -2.48 2.04 -15.72
CA ARG A 81 -3.20 1.06 -14.89
C ARG A 81 -2.27 0.29 -13.96
N ARG A 82 -1.15 -0.25 -14.47
CA ARG A 82 -0.12 -0.92 -13.63
C ARG A 82 0.45 0.02 -12.56
N MET A 83 0.68 1.28 -12.89
CA MET A 83 1.18 2.27 -11.94
C MET A 83 0.15 2.54 -10.83
N GLU A 84 -1.13 2.70 -11.19
CA GLU A 84 -2.22 2.90 -10.24
C GLU A 84 -2.41 1.67 -9.33
N GLU A 85 -2.40 0.46 -9.88
CA GLU A 85 -2.45 -0.78 -9.11
C GLU A 85 -1.25 -0.92 -8.16
N SER A 86 -0.03 -0.60 -8.62
CA SER A 86 1.17 -0.60 -7.79
C SER A 86 1.08 0.42 -6.66
N LYS A 87 0.57 1.63 -6.93
CA LYS A 87 0.32 2.65 -5.91
C LYS A 87 -0.71 2.18 -4.89
N ARG A 88 -1.82 1.57 -5.32
CA ARG A 88 -2.86 0.99 -4.44
C ARG A 88 -2.27 -0.10 -3.54
N LYS A 89 -1.56 -1.08 -4.12
CA LYS A 89 -0.89 -2.15 -3.35
C LYS A 89 0.13 -1.61 -2.35
N ARG A 90 0.91 -0.58 -2.72
CA ARG A 90 1.85 0.09 -1.80
C ARG A 90 1.13 0.76 -0.65
N GLN A 91 0.01 1.45 -0.93
CA GLN A 91 -0.80 2.09 0.09
C GLN A 91 -1.41 1.06 1.05
N GLU A 92 -2.05 0.02 0.54
CA GLU A 92 -2.62 -1.08 1.35
C GLU A 92 -1.55 -1.76 2.21
N THR A 93 -0.37 -2.02 1.63
CA THR A 93 0.75 -2.62 2.38
C THR A 93 1.26 -1.70 3.49
N LYS A 94 1.32 -0.37 3.23
CA LYS A 94 1.71 0.62 4.22
C LYS A 94 0.70 0.67 5.36
N GLU A 95 -0.59 0.74 5.04
CA GLU A 95 -1.68 0.75 6.02
C GLU A 95 -1.73 -0.54 6.85
N ARG A 96 -1.50 -1.70 6.23
CA ARG A 96 -1.42 -2.99 6.94
C ARG A 96 -0.24 -3.01 7.92
N ARG A 97 0.95 -2.61 7.47
CA ARG A 97 2.15 -2.53 8.33
C ARG A 97 1.98 -1.55 9.48
N GLU A 98 1.31 -0.42 9.25
CA GLU A 98 1.03 0.55 10.30
C GLU A 98 0.07 -0.01 11.35
N ARG A 99 -1.00 -0.69 10.92
CA ARG A 99 -1.93 -1.39 11.81
C ARG A 99 -1.22 -2.46 12.63
N GLU A 100 -0.49 -3.37 11.98
CA GLU A 100 0.28 -4.40 12.68
C GLU A 100 1.30 -3.81 13.66
N ARG A 101 1.93 -2.69 13.32
CA ARG A 101 2.85 -2.00 14.22
C ARG A 101 2.11 -1.47 15.45
N LYS A 102 0.96 -0.82 15.28
CA LYS A 102 0.14 -0.31 16.39
C LYS A 102 -0.30 -1.45 17.30
N GLU A 103 -0.87 -2.51 16.74
CA GLU A 103 -1.30 -3.71 17.48
C GLU A 103 -0.14 -4.35 18.25
N ARG A 104 1.02 -4.55 17.61
CA ARG A 104 2.22 -5.08 18.29
C ARG A 104 2.68 -4.17 19.41
N THR A 105 2.66 -2.85 19.23
CA THR A 105 3.06 -1.90 20.28
C THR A 105 2.10 -1.90 21.46
N GLU A 106 0.80 -2.04 21.20
CA GLU A 106 -0.24 -2.13 22.24
C GLU A 106 -0.14 -3.46 23.00
N ALA A 107 -0.04 -4.58 22.29
CA ALA A 107 0.19 -5.88 22.89
C ALA A 107 1.47 -5.91 23.74
N TRP A 108 2.54 -5.25 23.28
CA TRP A 108 3.77 -5.13 24.05
C TRP A 108 3.61 -4.25 25.30
N LYS A 109 2.85 -3.15 25.20
CA LYS A 109 2.55 -2.30 26.37
C LYS A 109 1.77 -3.10 27.42
N GLU A 110 0.76 -3.86 27.03
CA GLU A 110 0.00 -4.72 27.95
C GLU A 110 0.88 -5.78 28.59
N LYS A 111 1.71 -6.49 27.81
CA LYS A 111 2.69 -7.44 28.37
C LYS A 111 3.64 -6.79 29.38
N LYS A 112 4.15 -5.59 29.08
CA LYS A 112 5.08 -4.86 29.97
C LYS A 112 4.41 -4.37 31.26
N LYS A 113 3.08 -4.23 31.29
CA LYS A 113 2.30 -3.91 32.49
C LYS A 113 2.10 -5.11 33.40
N GLN A 114 2.28 -6.35 32.92
CA GLN A 114 2.03 -7.56 33.70
C GLN A 114 3.33 -8.33 33.99
N ASP A 115 4.29 -8.29 33.08
CA ASP A 115 5.47 -9.16 33.09
C ASP A 115 6.79 -8.40 33.06
N ILE A 116 7.84 -9.06 33.56
CA ILE A 116 9.23 -8.58 33.53
C ILE A 116 10.07 -9.60 32.76
N ILE A 117 10.35 -9.29 31.50
CA ILE A 117 11.08 -10.18 30.59
C ILE A 117 12.60 -10.07 30.77
N TYR A 118 13.08 -8.92 31.23
CA TYR A 118 14.51 -8.65 31.33
C TYR A 118 14.83 -7.83 32.58
N LEU A 119 15.80 -8.33 33.36
CA LEU A 119 16.35 -7.67 34.54
C LEU A 119 17.85 -7.42 34.45
N GLY A 120 18.53 -7.89 33.41
CA GLY A 120 19.99 -7.79 33.32
C GLY A 120 20.66 -9.06 32.80
N GLU A 121 21.91 -8.91 32.40
CA GLU A 121 22.76 -10.02 32.00
C GLU A 121 23.05 -10.93 33.21
N GLY A 122 22.89 -12.25 33.05
CA GLY A 122 23.12 -13.25 34.09
C GLY A 122 21.95 -13.48 35.05
N VAL A 123 20.95 -12.59 35.09
CA VAL A 123 19.73 -12.78 35.92
C VAL A 123 18.48 -13.10 35.10
N SER A 124 18.45 -12.69 33.83
CA SER A 124 17.21 -12.77 33.03
C SER A 124 16.89 -14.19 32.54
N ALA A 125 17.86 -15.11 32.52
CA ALA A 125 17.66 -16.47 32.00
C ALA A 125 16.57 -17.26 32.76
N GLY A 126 16.44 -17.03 34.07
CA GLY A 126 15.46 -17.71 34.91
C GLY A 126 14.05 -17.10 34.91
N LEU A 127 13.85 -15.92 34.31
CA LEU A 127 12.57 -15.18 34.39
C LEU A 127 11.42 -15.88 33.64
N ASN A 128 11.73 -16.77 32.72
CA ASN A 128 10.73 -17.54 31.99
C ASN A 128 10.11 -18.68 32.82
N ASN A 129 10.77 -19.09 33.91
CA ASN A 129 10.24 -20.13 34.78
C ASN A 129 9.20 -19.53 35.74
N LYS A 130 7.91 -19.82 35.48
CA LYS A 130 6.77 -19.32 36.27
C LYS A 130 6.19 -20.36 37.21
N GLU A 131 6.81 -21.54 37.31
CA GLU A 131 6.34 -22.61 38.17
C GLU A 131 6.88 -22.42 39.59
N PRO A 132 6.01 -22.13 40.58
CA PRO A 132 6.44 -21.99 41.96
C PRO A 132 6.69 -23.37 42.59
N ASN A 133 7.73 -23.47 43.42
CA ASN A 133 7.93 -24.64 44.25
C ASN A 133 6.96 -24.59 45.45
N GLU A 134 5.80 -25.22 45.31
CA GLU A 134 4.73 -25.16 46.32
C GLU A 134 5.12 -25.78 47.66
N GLU A 135 5.87 -26.89 47.65
CA GLU A 135 6.30 -27.58 48.87
C GLU A 135 7.16 -26.65 49.73
N ARG A 136 8.11 -25.97 49.09
CA ARG A 136 9.01 -25.02 49.76
C ARG A 136 8.30 -23.75 50.24
N LEU A 137 7.30 -23.28 49.49
CA LEU A 137 6.49 -22.14 49.92
C LEU A 137 5.65 -22.50 51.16
N LYS A 138 5.03 -23.68 51.16
CA LYS A 138 4.27 -24.19 52.31
C LYS A 138 5.15 -24.39 53.55
N SER A 139 6.36 -24.95 53.38
CA SER A 139 7.27 -25.16 54.52
C SER A 139 7.71 -23.85 55.19
N HIS A 140 7.75 -22.75 54.45
CA HIS A 140 8.11 -21.43 54.96
C HIS A 140 6.91 -20.52 55.25
N ASN A 141 5.67 -21.03 55.19
CA ASN A 141 4.44 -20.25 55.34
C ASN A 141 4.39 -19.01 54.41
N LEU A 142 4.93 -19.15 53.20
CA LEU A 142 4.96 -18.07 52.21
C LEU A 142 3.76 -18.17 51.25
N PRO A 143 3.17 -17.02 50.87
CA PRO A 143 2.12 -16.98 49.87
C PRO A 143 2.63 -17.44 48.50
N LYS A 144 1.74 -18.07 47.72
CA LYS A 144 2.03 -18.53 46.35
C LYS A 144 1.90 -17.37 45.37
N TYR A 145 3.02 -16.70 45.11
CA TYR A 145 3.14 -15.74 44.01
C TYR A 145 3.92 -16.36 42.85
N SER A 146 3.28 -16.39 41.68
CA SER A 146 3.80 -16.97 40.44
C SER A 146 4.21 -15.91 39.42
N THR A 147 3.63 -14.71 39.50
CA THR A 147 3.88 -13.64 38.54
C THR A 147 4.54 -12.42 39.19
N ALA A 148 5.30 -11.67 38.38
CA ALA A 148 5.89 -10.39 38.83
C ALA A 148 4.81 -9.37 39.23
N LEU A 149 3.62 -9.44 38.61
CA LEU A 149 2.48 -8.62 38.97
C LEU A 149 2.00 -8.92 40.39
N GLU A 150 1.80 -10.19 40.73
CA GLU A 150 1.36 -10.61 42.07
C GLU A 150 2.33 -10.12 43.15
N ILE A 151 3.65 -10.30 42.94
CA ILE A 151 4.68 -9.81 43.87
C ILE A 151 4.60 -8.28 44.00
N ALA A 152 4.52 -7.55 42.88
CA ALA A 152 4.43 -6.10 42.91
C ALA A 152 3.16 -5.61 43.64
N THR A 153 2.02 -6.27 43.41
CA THR A 153 0.76 -5.94 44.10
C THR A 153 0.83 -6.24 45.60
N ALA A 154 1.44 -7.36 46.00
CA ALA A 154 1.60 -7.72 47.40
C ALA A 154 2.51 -6.73 48.15
N MET A 155 3.54 -6.22 47.47
CA MET A 155 4.44 -5.17 47.95
C MET A 155 3.84 -3.75 47.91
N ASN A 156 2.63 -3.59 47.34
CA ASN A 156 2.00 -2.29 47.07
C ASN A 156 2.89 -1.34 46.23
N ILE A 157 3.56 -1.87 45.22
CA ILE A 157 4.37 -1.10 44.25
C ILE A 157 3.97 -1.41 42.81
N SER A 158 4.33 -0.53 41.88
CA SER A 158 4.15 -0.83 40.45
C SER A 158 5.20 -1.82 39.94
N ILE A 159 4.88 -2.58 38.90
CA ILE A 159 5.87 -3.42 38.19
C ILE A 159 7.05 -2.60 37.68
N GLY A 160 6.83 -1.34 37.30
CA GLY A 160 7.91 -0.43 36.93
C GLY A 160 8.90 -0.18 38.08
N ALA A 161 8.39 -0.02 39.30
CA ALA A 161 9.20 0.12 40.49
C ALA A 161 9.91 -1.20 40.86
N LEU A 162 9.20 -2.34 40.80
CA LEU A 162 9.80 -3.66 41.03
C LEU A 162 10.96 -3.92 40.05
N ARG A 163 10.73 -3.68 38.75
CA ARG A 163 11.77 -3.77 37.71
C ARG A 163 12.93 -2.84 38.00
N PHE A 164 12.68 -1.61 38.43
CA PHE A 164 13.74 -0.65 38.75
C PHE A 164 14.60 -1.10 39.94
N LEU A 165 13.98 -1.67 40.98
CA LEU A 165 14.68 -2.18 42.16
C LEU A 165 15.50 -3.44 41.85
N ALA A 166 14.95 -4.35 41.04
CA ALA A 166 15.56 -5.64 40.72
C ALA A 166 16.52 -5.62 39.50
N PHE A 167 16.60 -4.50 38.78
CA PHE A 167 17.45 -4.41 37.59
C PHE A 167 18.95 -4.46 37.97
N SER A 168 19.67 -5.41 37.37
CA SER A 168 21.10 -5.60 37.56
C SER A 168 21.87 -5.30 36.27
N ARG A 169 22.97 -4.58 36.42
CA ARG A 169 23.94 -4.36 35.34
C ARG A 169 25.31 -4.18 35.97
N LYS A 170 26.28 -4.99 35.54
CA LYS A 170 27.65 -5.00 36.10
C LYS A 170 28.31 -3.62 36.06
N THR A 171 28.06 -2.85 35.01
CA THR A 171 28.62 -1.50 34.80
C THR A 171 27.73 -0.37 35.32
N SER A 172 26.69 -0.66 36.11
CA SER A 172 25.82 0.37 36.66
C SER A 172 26.54 1.19 37.73
N THR A 173 26.52 2.51 37.59
CA THR A 173 26.91 3.45 38.65
C THR A 173 25.77 3.78 39.61
N LYS A 174 24.53 3.40 39.25
CA LYS A 174 23.34 3.64 40.09
C LYS A 174 23.22 2.52 41.13
N THR A 175 23.14 2.92 42.40
CA THR A 175 22.91 2.02 43.54
C THR A 175 21.68 2.49 44.32
N HIS A 176 20.91 1.54 44.86
CA HIS A 176 19.74 1.83 45.72
C HIS A 176 20.11 2.07 47.19
N TYR A 177 21.40 2.26 47.47
CA TYR A 177 21.96 2.52 48.78
C TYR A 177 22.74 3.83 48.77
N VAL A 178 22.68 4.54 49.89
CA VAL A 178 23.54 5.67 50.21
C VAL A 178 24.66 5.16 51.11
N ARG A 179 25.91 5.54 50.83
CA ARG A 179 27.07 5.13 51.61
C ARG A 179 27.59 6.31 52.45
N PHE A 180 27.90 6.03 53.71
CA PHE A 180 28.48 6.97 54.67
C PHE A 180 29.79 6.40 55.19
N LYS A 181 30.70 7.28 55.62
CA LYS A 181 31.97 6.92 56.25
C LYS A 181 31.93 7.36 57.70
N ILE A 182 32.28 6.45 58.62
CA ILE A 182 32.35 6.73 60.05
C ILE A 182 33.77 6.40 60.54
N PRO A 183 34.46 7.29 61.27
CA PRO A 183 35.77 6.99 61.81
C PRO A 183 35.71 5.83 62.84
N LYS A 184 36.70 4.94 62.79
CA LYS A 184 36.88 3.87 63.79
C LYS A 184 37.70 4.37 64.98
N LYS A 185 37.50 3.78 66.16
CA LYS A 185 38.27 4.09 67.38
C LYS A 185 39.78 3.85 67.23
N THR A 186 40.18 2.83 66.47
CA THR A 186 41.59 2.42 66.27
C THR A 186 42.23 3.07 65.04
N GLY A 187 41.60 4.08 64.44
CA GLY A 187 42.03 4.71 63.19
C GLY A 187 41.39 4.09 61.94
N GLY A 188 41.32 4.89 60.87
CA GLY A 188 40.66 4.56 59.61
C GLY A 188 39.13 4.76 59.61
N GLU A 189 38.48 4.43 58.50
CA GLU A 189 37.04 4.63 58.29
C GLU A 189 36.28 3.29 58.15
N ARG A 190 35.02 3.27 58.58
CA ARG A 190 34.04 2.23 58.30
C ARG A 190 33.02 2.77 57.31
N THR A 191 32.85 2.09 56.17
CA THR A 191 31.76 2.39 55.24
C THR A 191 30.49 1.69 55.71
N ILE A 192 29.42 2.47 55.88
CA ILE A 192 28.08 1.97 56.19
C ILE A 192 27.16 2.33 55.03
N SER A 193 26.25 1.43 54.67
CA SER A 193 25.27 1.65 53.61
C SER A 193 23.87 1.68 54.20
N ALA A 194 23.05 2.67 53.82
CA ALA A 194 21.63 2.71 54.16
C ALA A 194 20.78 2.63 52.89
N PRO A 195 19.71 1.82 52.86
CA PRO A 195 18.83 1.73 51.70
C PRO A 195 18.09 3.06 51.49
N MET A 196 17.96 3.47 50.22
CA MET A 196 17.12 4.61 49.86
C MET A 196 15.64 4.33 50.19
N PRO A 197 14.79 5.36 50.37
CA PRO A 197 13.41 5.18 50.88
C PRO A 197 12.58 4.12 50.15
N ARG A 198 12.66 4.07 48.80
CA ARG A 198 11.92 3.09 47.99
C ARG A 198 12.36 1.65 48.23
N LEU A 199 13.68 1.42 48.33
CA LEU A 199 14.22 0.10 48.63
C LEU A 199 13.92 -0.28 50.10
N LYS A 200 14.04 0.66 51.02
CA LYS A 200 13.71 0.44 52.44
C LYS A 200 12.27 -0.02 52.63
N ALA A 201 11.32 0.62 51.95
CA ALA A 201 9.91 0.22 51.98
C ALA A 201 9.70 -1.21 51.44
N ALA A 202 10.35 -1.54 50.32
CA ALA A 202 10.32 -2.90 49.76
C ALA A 202 10.95 -3.95 50.69
N GLN A 203 12.05 -3.60 51.35
CA GLN A 203 12.74 -4.48 52.30
C GLN A 203 11.94 -4.73 53.58
N ASN A 204 11.19 -3.74 54.07
CA ASN A 204 10.33 -3.92 55.23
C ASN A 204 9.15 -4.87 54.99
N TRP A 205 8.79 -5.12 53.72
CA TRP A 205 7.73 -6.05 53.37
C TRP A 205 8.20 -7.52 53.33
N ILE A 206 9.50 -7.74 53.04
CA ILE A 206 10.12 -9.08 53.00
C ILE A 206 10.38 -9.55 54.42
#